data_AF-A0AAD5WED1-F1
#
_entry.id   AF-A0AAD5WED1-F1
#
_cell.length_a   1.000
_cell.length_b   1.000
_cell.length_c   1.000
_cell.angle_alpha   90.00
_cell.angle_beta   90.00
_cell.angle_gamma   90.00
#
_symmetry.space_group_name_H-M   'P 1'
#
loop_
_entity.id
_entity.type
_entity.pdbx_description
1 polymer ?
#
loop_
_entity_poly.entity_id
_entity_poly.type
_entity_poly.pdbx_seq_one_letter_code
_entity_poly.pdbx_strand_id
1 'polypeptide(L)'
;MNVIRPFSNSFVISLLATISAVLGCGVMPVGQVSTRSFTVTGFTLPAAMTYSADTAVTARVAGMKANKEAVQAFVLRLVMQTVFDVLERQGRSALLPDAVISEILSQLSVNITYEPLQCHKVALDPANDMQDMNMDSCIIVDNTVTGICKNDPRNGMMKCNTDMAFAAVNSKHLTLSGTLTTRNNIMANWSRAMWQSVLNRAVRTLALGPYRSNFFSASGSIVGN
;
A
#
# COMPACT_ATOMS: atom_id res chain seq x y z
N MET A 1 39.75 -32.82 -31.38
CA MET A 1 38.59 -31.90 -31.48
C MET A 1 38.23 -31.53 -30.05
N ASN A 2 38.88 -30.56 -29.39
CA ASN A 2 38.66 -29.11 -29.52
C ASN A 2 37.20 -28.74 -29.75
N VAL A 3 36.46 -28.39 -28.68
CA VAL A 3 36.06 -27.00 -28.37
C VAL A 3 35.85 -26.86 -26.86
N ILE A 4 36.72 -26.09 -26.20
CA ILE A 4 36.43 -25.34 -24.97
C ILE A 4 36.02 -23.94 -25.42
N ARG A 5 34.89 -23.41 -24.94
CA ARG A 5 34.81 -22.06 -24.39
C ARG A 5 33.49 -21.77 -23.64
N PRO A 6 33.55 -20.88 -22.63
CA PRO A 6 32.49 -20.57 -21.67
C PRO A 6 31.76 -19.25 -22.00
N PHE A 7 30.57 -19.04 -21.45
CA PHE A 7 29.93 -17.73 -21.26
C PHE A 7 29.06 -17.84 -20.00
N SER A 8 29.49 -17.36 -18.83
CA SER A 8 29.52 -15.96 -18.39
C SER A 8 28.17 -15.25 -18.57
N ASN A 9 27.35 -15.29 -17.52
CA ASN A 9 26.31 -14.31 -17.21
C ASN A 9 26.25 -14.09 -15.69
N SER A 10 27.40 -13.78 -15.11
CA SER A 10 27.49 -13.04 -13.84
C SER A 10 27.82 -11.60 -14.22
N PHE A 11 26.81 -10.80 -14.53
CA PHE A 11 26.98 -9.38 -14.80
C PHE A 11 25.83 -8.62 -14.14
N VAL A 12 26.18 -7.49 -13.51
CA VAL A 12 25.31 -6.52 -12.82
C VAL A 12 24.97 -6.78 -11.33
N ILE A 13 25.96 -7.12 -10.49
CA ILE A 13 25.93 -6.75 -9.05
C ILE A 13 27.36 -6.36 -8.63
N SER A 14 27.95 -5.32 -9.23
CA SER A 14 29.25 -4.82 -8.74
C SER A 14 29.60 -3.41 -9.25
N LEU A 15 28.64 -2.47 -9.20
CA LEU A 15 28.97 -1.06 -9.45
C LEU A 15 28.08 -0.15 -8.58
N LEU A 16 28.54 0.07 -7.33
CA LEU A 16 28.28 1.23 -6.44
C LEU A 16 28.58 0.82 -4.97
N ALA A 17 29.83 0.45 -4.68
CA ALA A 17 30.31 0.21 -3.31
C ALA A 17 31.52 1.11 -2.96
N THR A 18 31.59 2.30 -3.57
CA THR A 18 32.54 3.34 -3.22
C THR A 18 31.80 4.67 -3.04
N ILE A 19 30.90 4.72 -2.06
CA ILE A 19 30.43 5.98 -1.47
C ILE A 19 30.72 5.91 0.02
N SER A 20 31.83 6.55 0.38
CA SER A 20 32.19 7.11 1.68
C SER A 20 31.33 6.67 2.88
N ALA A 21 31.78 5.63 3.58
CA ALA A 21 31.25 5.19 4.87
C ALA A 21 31.42 6.23 6.02
N VAL A 22 31.86 7.46 5.72
CA VAL A 22 32.11 8.52 6.72
C VAL A 22 31.02 9.60 6.72
N LEU A 23 30.07 9.59 5.77
CA LEU A 23 28.93 10.52 5.75
C LEU A 23 27.59 9.87 6.16
N GLY A 24 27.62 8.60 6.60
CA GLY A 24 26.45 7.78 6.92
C GLY A 24 25.54 8.28 8.03
N CYS A 25 26.06 9.13 8.91
CA CYS A 25 25.32 9.66 10.07
C CYS A 25 25.14 11.18 10.03
N GLY A 26 25.46 11.83 8.91
CA GLY A 26 25.23 13.26 8.75
C GLY A 26 23.74 13.54 8.59
N VAL A 27 23.07 13.96 9.68
CA VAL A 27 21.75 14.59 9.61
C VAL A 27 21.88 15.84 8.76
N MET A 28 20.95 16.09 7.83
CA MET A 28 20.96 17.32 7.05
C MET A 28 20.92 18.56 7.97
N PRO A 29 21.49 19.71 7.55
CA PRO A 29 21.39 20.95 8.29
C PRO A 29 19.94 21.25 8.70
N VAL A 30 19.77 21.84 9.89
CA VAL A 30 18.44 22.17 10.44
C VAL A 30 17.63 22.97 9.42
N GLY A 31 16.49 22.44 8.99
CA GLY A 31 15.60 23.05 8.00
C GLY A 31 15.60 22.39 6.61
N GLN A 32 16.56 21.51 6.31
CA GLN A 32 16.59 20.78 5.05
C GLN A 32 15.88 19.42 5.21
N VAL A 33 14.84 19.19 4.41
CA VAL A 33 14.08 17.93 4.32
C VAL A 33 13.93 17.56 2.86
N SER A 34 14.06 16.27 2.55
CA SER A 34 13.76 15.76 1.20
C SER A 34 12.43 15.04 1.25
N THR A 35 11.50 15.49 0.41
CA THR A 35 10.16 14.91 0.31
C THR A 35 9.95 14.31 -1.08
N ARG A 36 9.38 13.11 -1.12
CA ARG A 36 9.01 12.39 -2.35
C ARG A 36 7.57 11.96 -2.28
N SER A 37 6.77 12.36 -3.26
CA SER A 37 5.39 11.91 -3.37
C SER A 37 5.34 10.55 -4.06
N PHE A 38 4.39 9.72 -3.67
CA PHE A 38 4.13 8.45 -4.31
C PHE A 38 2.64 8.18 -4.46
N THR A 39 2.30 7.30 -5.39
CA THR A 39 0.96 6.79 -5.58
C THR A 39 1.01 5.28 -5.84
N VAL A 40 0.08 4.53 -5.25
CA VAL A 40 -0.14 3.09 -5.45
C VAL A 40 -1.55 2.89 -5.97
N THR A 41 -1.67 2.16 -7.08
CA THR A 41 -2.94 1.84 -7.75
C THR A 41 -2.98 0.36 -8.15
N GLY A 42 -4.13 -0.09 -8.66
CA GLY A 42 -4.27 -1.44 -9.21
C GLY A 42 -4.43 -2.55 -8.18
N PHE A 43 -4.62 -2.22 -6.90
CA PHE A 43 -5.05 -3.18 -5.89
C PHE A 43 -6.58 -3.32 -5.89
N THR A 44 -7.10 -4.46 -5.47
CA THR A 44 -8.51 -4.64 -5.12
C THR A 44 -8.72 -4.28 -3.65
N LEU A 45 -9.89 -3.80 -3.26
CA LEU A 45 -10.11 -3.24 -1.93
C LEU A 45 -10.22 -4.33 -0.85
N PRO A 46 -9.26 -4.48 0.08
CA PRO A 46 -9.42 -5.38 1.21
C PRO A 46 -10.48 -4.83 2.16
N ALA A 47 -11.27 -5.70 2.80
CA ALA A 47 -12.25 -5.28 3.80
C ALA A 47 -11.61 -4.61 5.03
N ALA A 48 -10.34 -4.90 5.32
CA ALA A 48 -9.58 -4.20 6.37
C ALA A 48 -9.28 -2.72 6.04
N MET A 49 -9.42 -2.31 4.77
CA MET A 49 -9.29 -0.92 4.30
C MET A 49 -10.65 -0.22 4.13
N THR A 50 -11.71 -0.78 4.70
CA THR A 50 -13.05 -0.16 4.76
C THR A 50 -13.49 0.03 6.20
N TYR A 51 -14.56 0.82 6.37
CA TYR A 51 -15.14 1.05 7.69
C TYR A 51 -16.65 0.99 7.70
N SER A 52 -17.20 0.76 8.88
CA SER A 52 -18.62 0.91 9.18
C SER A 52 -18.79 1.44 10.59
N ALA A 53 -19.71 2.39 10.75
CA ALA A 53 -20.13 2.85 12.07
C ALA A 53 -21.08 1.85 12.77
N ASP A 54 -21.62 0.89 12.02
CA ASP A 54 -22.50 -0.16 12.56
C ASP A 54 -21.64 -1.29 13.16
N THR A 55 -21.78 -1.51 14.47
CA THR A 55 -21.05 -2.55 15.20
C THR A 55 -21.45 -3.94 14.76
N ALA A 56 -22.69 -4.15 14.30
CA ALA A 56 -23.13 -5.43 13.76
C ALA A 56 -22.42 -5.75 12.43
N VAL A 57 -22.14 -4.74 11.61
CA VAL A 57 -21.39 -4.89 10.37
C VAL A 57 -19.93 -5.22 10.65
N THR A 58 -19.28 -4.46 11.53
CA THR A 58 -17.87 -4.71 11.90
C THR A 58 -17.67 -6.06 12.60
N ALA A 59 -18.66 -6.57 13.34
CA ALA A 59 -18.62 -7.90 13.93
C ALA A 59 -18.70 -9.03 12.89
N ARG A 60 -19.36 -8.81 11.76
CA ARG A 60 -19.48 -9.79 10.66
C ARG A 60 -18.26 -9.85 9.76
N VAL A 61 -17.51 -8.74 9.66
CA VAL A 61 -16.40 -8.60 8.71
C VAL A 61 -15.07 -8.45 9.43
N ALA A 62 -14.28 -9.53 9.40
CA ALA A 62 -12.98 -9.56 10.05
C ALA A 62 -12.07 -8.41 9.55
N GLY A 63 -11.58 -7.61 10.50
CA GLY A 63 -10.60 -6.56 10.23
C GLY A 63 -11.17 -5.21 9.76
N MET A 64 -12.47 -5.13 9.42
CA MET A 64 -13.15 -3.86 9.12
C MET A 64 -13.08 -2.91 10.31
N LYS A 65 -12.92 -1.60 10.05
CA LYS A 65 -12.76 -0.61 11.11
C LYS A 65 -14.07 0.08 11.45
N ALA A 66 -14.12 0.69 12.64
CA ALA A 66 -15.31 1.40 13.12
C ALA A 66 -15.49 2.80 12.49
N ASN A 67 -14.41 3.41 12.00
CA ASN A 67 -14.42 4.77 11.46
C ASN A 67 -13.30 5.00 10.44
N LYS A 68 -13.38 6.15 9.76
CA LYS A 68 -12.46 6.57 8.71
C LYS A 68 -11.02 6.70 9.24
N GLU A 69 -10.85 7.27 10.42
CA GLU A 69 -9.56 7.55 11.05
C GLU A 69 -8.81 6.26 11.37
N ALA A 70 -9.51 5.24 11.85
CA ALA A 70 -8.93 3.93 12.14
C ALA A 70 -8.45 3.21 10.87
N VAL A 71 -9.13 3.39 9.73
CA VAL A 71 -8.65 2.87 8.44
C VAL A 71 -7.40 3.63 8.02
N GLN A 72 -7.40 4.96 8.08
CA GLN A 72 -6.24 5.76 7.71
C GLN A 72 -5.02 5.41 8.57
N ALA A 73 -5.20 5.27 9.89
CA ALA A 73 -4.13 4.82 10.78
C ALA A 73 -3.63 3.39 10.43
N PHE A 74 -4.54 2.49 10.08
CA PHE A 74 -4.19 1.14 9.62
C PHE A 74 -3.36 1.17 8.34
N VAL A 75 -3.81 1.89 7.31
CA VAL A 75 -3.11 2.00 6.02
C VAL A 75 -1.75 2.69 6.20
N LEU A 76 -1.67 3.71 7.06
CA LEU A 76 -0.40 4.37 7.38
C LEU A 76 0.60 3.38 7.97
N ARG A 77 0.18 2.60 8.97
CA ARG A 77 1.02 1.56 9.58
C ARG A 77 1.45 0.50 8.58
N LEU A 78 0.53 0.03 7.75
CA LEU A 78 0.81 -0.97 6.71
C LEU A 78 1.89 -0.48 5.74
N VAL A 79 1.77 0.77 5.26
CA VAL A 79 2.75 1.38 4.36
C VAL A 79 4.08 1.59 5.08
N MET A 80 4.08 2.16 6.29
CA MET A 80 5.31 2.40 7.05
C MET A 80 6.07 1.11 7.32
N GLN A 81 5.39 0.08 7.86
CA GLN A 81 5.99 -1.23 8.12
C GLN A 81 6.62 -1.80 6.85
N THR A 82 5.89 -1.76 5.73
CA THR A 82 6.38 -2.33 4.49
C THR A 82 7.58 -1.57 3.91
N VAL A 83 7.54 -0.24 3.96
CA VAL A 83 8.66 0.60 3.50
C VAL A 83 9.89 0.35 4.38
N PHE A 84 9.71 0.29 5.69
CA PHE A 84 10.79 0.07 6.65
C PHE A 84 11.40 -1.32 6.45
N ASP A 85 10.59 -2.38 6.36
CA ASP A 85 11.06 -3.74 6.08
C ASP A 85 11.92 -3.81 4.81
N VAL A 86 11.51 -3.12 3.74
CA VAL A 86 12.27 -3.07 2.48
C VAL A 86 13.62 -2.38 2.67
N LEU A 87 13.62 -1.25 3.37
CA LEU A 87 14.83 -0.47 3.62
C LEU A 87 15.78 -1.20 4.58
N GLU A 88 15.26 -1.89 5.61
CA GLU A 88 16.06 -2.73 6.49
C GLU A 88 16.74 -3.86 5.72
N ARG A 89 15.99 -4.58 4.88
CA ARG A 89 16.55 -5.64 4.02
C ARG A 89 17.59 -5.08 3.05
N GLN A 90 17.36 -3.89 2.48
CA GLN A 90 18.34 -3.21 1.64
C GLN A 90 19.60 -2.85 2.42
N GLY A 91 19.48 -2.25 3.60
CA GLY A 91 20.61 -1.89 4.46
C GLY A 91 21.44 -3.10 4.86
N ARG A 92 20.79 -4.20 5.26
CA ARG A 92 21.45 -5.47 5.56
C ARG A 92 22.16 -6.06 4.35
N SER A 93 21.53 -6.00 3.17
CA SER A 93 22.16 -6.45 1.92
C SER A 93 23.38 -5.62 1.52
N ALA A 94 23.45 -4.37 2.01
CA ALA A 94 24.59 -3.47 1.86
C ALA A 94 25.61 -3.59 3.02
N LEU A 95 25.46 -4.58 3.90
CA LEU A 95 26.33 -4.84 5.05
C LEU A 95 26.39 -3.67 6.06
N LEU A 96 25.32 -2.87 6.14
CA LEU A 96 25.20 -1.84 7.18
C LEU A 96 24.90 -2.49 8.54
N PRO A 97 25.52 -2.03 9.64
CA PRO A 97 25.16 -2.47 10.99
C PRO A 97 23.71 -2.12 11.32
N ASP A 98 23.00 -2.97 12.08
CA ASP A 98 21.60 -2.74 12.46
C ASP A 98 21.39 -1.38 13.16
N ALA A 99 22.35 -0.93 13.98
CA ALA A 99 22.31 0.37 14.63
C ALA A 99 22.29 1.54 13.63
N VAL A 100 23.04 1.43 12.54
CA VAL A 100 23.07 2.44 11.47
C VAL A 100 21.77 2.42 10.67
N ILE A 101 21.24 1.23 10.38
CA ILE A 101 19.95 1.08 9.70
C ILE A 101 18.84 1.74 10.53
N SER A 102 18.78 1.45 11.83
CA SER A 102 17.79 2.02 12.74
C SER A 102 17.86 3.55 12.79
N GLU A 103 19.07 4.11 12.85
CA GLU A 103 19.28 5.57 12.86
C GLU A 103 18.86 6.22 11.54
N ILE A 104 19.12 5.57 10.39
CA ILE A 104 18.65 6.07 9.09
C ILE A 104 17.12 6.05 9.03
N LEU A 105 16.48 4.99 9.51
CA LEU A 105 15.02 4.83 9.50
C LEU A 105 14.29 5.76 10.48
N SER A 106 14.91 6.10 11.61
CA SER A 106 14.33 7.06 12.57
C SER A 106 14.16 8.46 11.95
N GLN A 107 14.93 8.77 10.91
CA GLN A 107 14.91 10.03 10.17
C GLN A 107 13.95 10.01 8.97
N LEU A 108 13.24 8.91 8.73
CA LEU A 108 12.23 8.76 7.69
C LEU A 108 10.82 8.85 8.29
N SER A 109 9.98 9.70 7.72
CA SER A 109 8.55 9.75 8.00
C SER A 109 7.74 9.49 6.74
N VAL A 110 6.57 8.89 6.94
CA VAL A 110 5.60 8.64 5.88
C VAL A 110 4.31 9.36 6.25
N ASN A 111 3.72 10.03 5.27
CA ASN A 111 2.34 10.50 5.35
C ASN A 111 1.53 9.87 4.22
N ILE A 112 0.25 9.64 4.46
CA ILE A 112 -0.64 9.03 3.47
C ILE A 112 -1.89 9.87 3.26
N THR A 113 -2.39 9.81 2.03
CA THR A 113 -3.69 10.31 1.62
C THR A 113 -4.45 9.13 1.03
N TYR A 114 -5.48 8.69 1.77
CA TYR A 114 -6.35 7.58 1.39
C TYR A 114 -7.80 7.93 1.74
N GLU A 115 -8.73 7.58 0.85
CA GLU A 115 -10.17 7.78 1.03
C GLU A 115 -10.87 6.43 1.27
N PRO A 116 -11.07 6.03 2.55
CA PRO A 116 -11.72 4.77 2.89
C PRO A 116 -13.16 4.69 2.36
N LEU A 117 -13.58 3.49 1.97
CA LEU A 117 -14.98 3.21 1.66
C LEU A 117 -15.76 2.95 2.95
N GLN A 118 -16.92 3.59 3.10
CA GLN A 118 -17.89 3.28 4.15
C GLN A 118 -18.88 2.22 3.67
N CYS A 119 -19.09 1.19 4.48
CA CYS A 119 -20.06 0.13 4.23
C CYS A 119 -21.16 0.21 5.31
N HIS A 120 -22.35 0.71 4.98
CA HIS A 120 -23.45 0.79 5.95
C HIS A 120 -24.06 -0.58 6.24
N LYS A 121 -24.09 -1.44 5.22
CA LYS A 121 -24.41 -2.86 5.32
C LYS A 121 -23.41 -3.67 4.49
N VAL A 122 -23.38 -4.97 4.73
CA VAL A 122 -22.50 -5.91 4.05
C VAL A 122 -23.27 -7.14 3.61
N ALA A 123 -23.05 -7.57 2.38
CA ALA A 123 -23.44 -8.89 1.89
C ALA A 123 -22.17 -9.75 1.83
N LEU A 124 -22.18 -10.84 2.60
CA LEU A 124 -21.16 -11.89 2.54
C LEU A 124 -21.61 -12.99 1.59
N ASP A 125 -22.92 -13.22 1.54
CA ASP A 125 -23.57 -14.09 0.58
C ASP A 125 -24.65 -13.28 -0.15
N PRO A 126 -24.33 -12.69 -1.32
CA PRO A 126 -25.27 -11.85 -2.05
C PRO A 126 -26.59 -12.55 -2.33
N ALA A 127 -26.61 -13.86 -2.59
CA ALA A 127 -27.85 -14.58 -2.90
C ALA A 127 -28.85 -14.55 -1.72
N ASN A 128 -28.36 -14.47 -0.49
CA ASN A 128 -29.16 -14.55 0.73
C ASN A 128 -29.27 -13.20 1.47
N ASP A 129 -28.25 -12.34 1.40
CA ASP A 129 -28.17 -11.08 2.15
C ASP A 129 -28.85 -9.89 1.44
N MET A 130 -29.28 -10.04 0.17
CA MET A 130 -29.79 -8.92 -0.64
C MET A 130 -31.22 -8.45 -0.29
N GLN A 131 -31.95 -9.16 0.58
CA GLN A 131 -33.35 -8.87 0.88
C GLN A 131 -33.58 -7.71 1.85
N ASP A 132 -32.54 -7.22 2.56
CA ASP A 132 -32.66 -6.19 3.62
C ASP A 132 -31.72 -4.98 3.41
N MET A 133 -31.28 -4.77 2.17
CA MET A 133 -30.32 -3.71 1.86
C MET A 133 -31.03 -2.43 1.40
N ASN A 134 -31.35 -1.57 2.36
CA ASN A 134 -31.95 -0.25 2.13
C ASN A 134 -30.92 0.90 2.21
N MET A 135 -29.62 0.62 2.22
CA MET A 135 -28.53 1.61 2.33
C MET A 135 -27.35 1.22 1.43
N ASP A 136 -26.39 2.14 1.27
CA ASP A 136 -25.13 1.87 0.57
C ASP A 136 -24.42 0.65 1.19
N SER A 137 -24.43 -0.45 0.44
CA SER A 137 -24.00 -1.76 0.92
C SER A 137 -22.76 -2.24 0.15
N CYS A 138 -21.84 -2.87 0.86
CA CYS A 138 -20.64 -3.45 0.27
C CYS A 138 -20.83 -4.96 0.07
N ILE A 139 -20.35 -5.47 -1.05
CA ILE A 139 -20.31 -6.91 -1.31
C ILE A 139 -18.90 -7.39 -1.05
N ILE A 140 -18.78 -8.35 -0.14
CA ILE A 140 -17.49 -8.85 0.32
C ILE A 140 -17.41 -10.33 -0.01
N VAL A 141 -16.46 -10.69 -0.87
CA VAL A 141 -16.12 -12.06 -1.21
C VAL A 141 -14.66 -12.27 -0.83
N ASP A 142 -14.37 -13.32 -0.08
CA ASP A 142 -13.00 -13.65 0.38
C ASP A 142 -12.23 -12.44 0.96
N ASN A 143 -12.90 -11.72 1.88
CA ASN A 143 -12.36 -10.52 2.55
C ASN A 143 -12.02 -9.34 1.60
N THR A 144 -12.54 -9.36 0.38
CA THR A 144 -12.33 -8.34 -0.65
C THR A 144 -13.66 -7.70 -1.03
N VAL A 145 -13.71 -6.37 -1.10
CA VAL A 145 -14.88 -5.68 -1.62
C VAL A 145 -14.90 -5.78 -3.13
N THR A 146 -15.85 -6.54 -3.66
CA THR A 146 -15.99 -6.81 -5.10
C THR A 146 -16.99 -5.87 -5.78
N GLY A 147 -17.91 -5.29 -5.01
CA GLY A 147 -18.93 -4.40 -5.54
C GLY A 147 -19.59 -3.53 -4.49
N ILE A 148 -20.27 -2.49 -4.96
CA ILE A 148 -21.05 -1.57 -4.14
C ILE A 148 -22.49 -1.58 -4.64
N CYS A 149 -23.40 -1.72 -3.71
CA CYS A 149 -24.82 -1.51 -3.91
C CYS A 149 -25.20 -0.13 -3.42
N LYS A 150 -25.79 0.66 -4.31
CA LYS A 150 -26.27 2.00 -4.00
C LYS A 150 -27.79 2.04 -4.13
N ASN A 151 -28.40 2.83 -3.27
CA ASN A 151 -29.80 3.21 -3.46
C ASN A 151 -29.93 4.06 -4.71
N ASP A 152 -30.91 3.76 -5.58
CA ASP A 152 -31.26 4.67 -6.65
C ASP A 152 -31.99 5.88 -6.04
N PRO A 153 -31.43 7.10 -6.11
CA PRO A 153 -32.07 8.29 -5.55
C PRO A 153 -33.39 8.64 -6.26
N ARG A 154 -33.69 8.08 -7.44
CA ARG A 154 -34.93 8.36 -8.18
C ARG A 154 -36.11 7.54 -7.71
N ASN A 155 -35.88 6.29 -7.32
CA ASN A 155 -36.95 5.32 -7.06
C ASN A 155 -36.90 4.74 -5.64
N GLY A 156 -35.88 5.07 -4.83
CA GLY A 156 -35.70 4.51 -3.49
C GLY A 156 -35.41 3.00 -3.46
N MET A 157 -35.38 2.35 -4.61
CA MET A 157 -35.04 0.93 -4.76
C MET A 157 -33.53 0.78 -4.90
N MET A 158 -32.97 -0.27 -4.28
CA MET A 158 -31.57 -0.62 -4.46
C MET A 158 -31.32 -1.13 -5.88
N LYS A 159 -30.25 -0.64 -6.55
CA LYS A 159 -29.88 -1.11 -7.91
C LYS A 159 -29.29 -2.52 -7.97
N CYS A 160 -29.14 -3.16 -6.82
CA CYS A 160 -28.71 -4.54 -6.72
C CYS A 160 -29.93 -5.44 -6.63
N ASN A 161 -30.79 -5.42 -7.64
CA ASN A 161 -31.80 -6.47 -7.79
C ASN A 161 -31.31 -7.46 -8.85
N THR A 162 -31.66 -8.74 -8.64
CA THR A 162 -31.35 -10.03 -9.29
C THR A 162 -30.65 -10.12 -10.65
N ASP A 163 -30.60 -9.06 -11.46
CA ASP A 163 -29.86 -8.97 -12.74
C ASP A 163 -28.43 -8.36 -12.58
N MET A 164 -27.81 -8.64 -11.42
CA MET A 164 -26.35 -8.69 -11.13
C MET A 164 -25.42 -7.53 -11.55
N ALA A 165 -25.89 -6.34 -11.90
CA ALA A 165 -25.00 -5.21 -12.17
C ALA A 165 -24.59 -4.48 -10.87
N PHE A 166 -23.69 -5.07 -10.09
CA PHE A 166 -23.05 -4.37 -8.97
C PHE A 166 -22.23 -3.19 -9.49
N ALA A 167 -22.27 -2.06 -8.79
CA ALA A 167 -21.39 -0.96 -9.16
C ALA A 167 -19.95 -1.32 -8.82
N ALA A 168 -19.05 -1.13 -9.77
CA ALA A 168 -17.62 -1.26 -9.52
C ALA A 168 -17.17 -0.31 -8.42
N VAL A 169 -16.19 -0.73 -7.62
CA VAL A 169 -15.58 0.12 -6.60
C VAL A 169 -14.90 1.30 -7.29
N ASN A 170 -15.26 2.52 -6.90
CA ASN A 170 -14.70 3.73 -7.48
C ASN A 170 -13.17 3.78 -7.27
N SER A 171 -12.43 4.19 -8.30
CA SER A 171 -10.95 4.23 -8.28
C SER A 171 -10.36 5.06 -7.13
N LYS A 172 -11.10 6.03 -6.58
CA LYS A 172 -10.69 6.80 -5.39
C LYS A 172 -10.44 5.93 -4.15
N HIS A 173 -11.15 4.80 -4.03
CA HIS A 173 -10.97 3.83 -2.94
C HIS A 173 -9.89 2.79 -3.24
N LEU A 174 -9.44 2.74 -4.49
CA LEU A 174 -8.40 1.84 -5.03
C LEU A 174 -7.09 2.60 -5.35
N THR A 175 -6.96 3.81 -4.82
CA THR A 175 -5.80 4.67 -5.00
C THR A 175 -5.31 5.10 -3.63
N LEU A 176 -4.03 4.86 -3.38
CA LEU A 176 -3.33 5.29 -2.17
C LEU A 176 -2.23 6.25 -2.60
N SER A 177 -2.21 7.45 -2.05
CA SER A 177 -1.12 8.40 -2.29
C SER A 177 -0.44 8.73 -0.97
N GLY A 178 0.75 9.32 -1.04
CA GLY A 178 1.45 9.73 0.17
C GLY A 178 2.76 10.45 -0.13
N THR A 179 3.46 10.79 0.94
CA THR A 179 4.78 11.41 0.88
C THR A 179 5.74 10.68 1.81
N LEU A 180 6.95 10.45 1.33
CA LEU A 180 8.10 10.01 2.10
C LEU A 180 8.96 11.24 2.38
N THR A 181 9.20 11.56 3.65
CA THR A 181 10.04 12.69 4.04
C THR A 181 11.23 12.19 4.84
N THR A 182 12.44 12.58 4.47
CA THR A 182 13.65 12.18 5.17
C THR A 182 14.53 13.37 5.54
N ARG A 183 15.18 13.27 6.70
CA ARG A 183 16.26 14.17 7.17
C ARG A 183 17.66 13.59 6.95
N ASN A 184 17.73 12.34 6.49
CA ASN A 184 19.00 11.65 6.26
C ASN A 184 19.61 12.11 4.93
N ASN A 185 20.87 12.56 4.95
CA ASN A 185 21.54 13.10 3.77
C ASN A 185 21.74 12.06 2.65
N ILE A 186 21.93 10.78 2.99
CA ILE A 186 22.06 9.73 1.98
C ILE A 186 20.75 9.57 1.23
N MET A 187 19.65 9.35 1.95
CA MET A 187 18.33 9.13 1.36
C MET A 187 17.79 10.38 0.66
N ALA A 188 18.14 11.57 1.15
CA ALA A 188 17.77 12.83 0.53
C ALA A 188 18.32 12.96 -0.90
N ASN A 189 19.52 12.42 -1.16
CA ASN A 189 20.20 12.45 -2.45
C ASN A 189 19.87 11.25 -3.35
N TRP A 190 19.00 10.34 -2.92
CA TRP A 190 18.58 9.22 -3.75
C TRP A 190 17.82 9.71 -4.98
N SER A 191 18.18 9.13 -6.12
CA SER A 191 17.50 9.40 -7.39
C SER A 191 16.06 8.88 -7.35
N ARG A 192 15.22 9.42 -8.24
CA ARG A 192 13.86 8.90 -8.44
C ARG A 192 13.84 7.40 -8.71
N ALA A 193 14.82 6.87 -9.44
CA ALA A 193 14.93 5.43 -9.74
C ALA A 193 15.20 4.59 -8.47
N MET A 194 16.02 5.10 -7.54
CA MET A 194 16.27 4.44 -6.26
C MET A 194 14.99 4.40 -5.42
N TRP A 195 14.28 5.52 -5.28
CA TRP A 195 12.99 5.58 -4.59
C TRP A 195 11.93 4.70 -5.24
N GLN A 196 11.89 4.66 -6.58
CA GLN A 196 10.99 3.78 -7.33
C GLN A 196 11.30 2.31 -7.06
N SER A 197 12.59 1.93 -6.94
CA SER A 197 12.98 0.56 -6.58
C SER A 197 12.49 0.16 -5.19
N VAL A 198 12.58 1.06 -4.20
CA VAL A 198 12.02 0.84 -2.85
C VAL A 198 10.52 0.65 -2.92
N LEU A 199 9.81 1.56 -3.60
CA LEU A 199 8.35 1.48 -3.73
C LEU A 199 7.90 0.19 -4.43
N ASN A 200 8.57 -0.21 -5.51
CA ASN A 200 8.29 -1.46 -6.21
C ASN A 200 8.47 -2.68 -5.30
N ARG A 201 9.53 -2.71 -4.49
CA ARG A 201 9.76 -3.78 -3.50
C ARG A 201 8.72 -3.74 -2.39
N ALA A 202 8.26 -2.56 -1.98
CA ALA A 202 7.21 -2.43 -0.97
C ALA A 202 5.89 -2.97 -1.48
N VAL A 203 5.45 -2.58 -2.67
CA VAL A 203 4.24 -3.12 -3.31
C VAL A 203 4.35 -4.64 -3.50
N ARG A 204 5.51 -5.14 -3.93
CA ARG A 204 5.74 -6.59 -4.02
C ARG A 204 5.67 -7.28 -2.65
N THR A 205 6.13 -6.65 -1.59
CA THR A 205 6.05 -7.20 -0.23
C THR A 205 4.59 -7.28 0.23
N LEU A 206 3.77 -6.27 -0.06
CA LEU A 206 2.31 -6.32 0.17
C LEU A 206 1.66 -7.47 -0.61
N ALA A 207 2.06 -7.66 -1.87
CA ALA A 207 1.57 -8.76 -2.72
C ALA A 207 2.01 -10.15 -2.25
N LEU A 208 2.96 -10.26 -1.32
CA LEU A 208 3.40 -11.52 -0.70
C LEU A 208 2.89 -11.68 0.74
N GLY A 209 2.28 -10.64 1.31
CA GLY A 209 1.84 -10.60 2.69
C GLY A 209 0.38 -11.05 2.90
N PRO A 210 -0.22 -10.68 4.05
CA PRO A 210 -1.60 -11.04 4.40
C PRO A 210 -2.66 -10.56 3.40
N TYR A 211 -2.35 -9.53 2.61
CA TYR A 211 -3.23 -8.94 1.60
C TYR A 211 -2.81 -9.30 0.17
N ARG A 212 -2.14 -10.45 -0.02
CA ARG A 212 -1.62 -10.91 -1.31
C ARG A 212 -2.65 -10.85 -2.44
N SER A 213 -3.86 -11.39 -2.22
CA SER A 213 -4.93 -11.41 -3.23
C SER A 213 -5.35 -9.99 -3.64
N ASN A 214 -5.20 -9.02 -2.74
CA ASN A 214 -5.58 -7.63 -2.98
C ASN A 214 -4.50 -6.84 -3.70
N PHE A 215 -3.23 -7.06 -3.37
CA PHE A 215 -2.10 -6.30 -3.90
C PHE A 215 -1.37 -6.98 -5.07
N PHE A 216 -1.83 -8.15 -5.54
CA PHE A 216 -1.16 -8.91 -6.61
C PHE A 216 -0.94 -8.10 -7.90
N SER A 217 -1.94 -7.33 -8.32
CA SER A 217 -1.89 -6.45 -9.50
C SER A 217 -1.50 -5.01 -9.18
N ALA A 218 -1.15 -4.72 -7.93
CA ALA A 218 -0.85 -3.36 -7.51
C ALA A 218 0.48 -2.89 -8.12
N SER A 219 0.56 -1.59 -8.38
CA SER A 219 1.79 -0.93 -8.82
C SER A 219 1.94 0.41 -8.15
N GLY A 220 3.18 0.83 -7.92
CA GLY A 220 3.51 2.12 -7.31
C GLY A 220 4.28 3.01 -8.27
N SER A 221 4.12 4.32 -8.18
CA SER A 221 4.93 5.31 -8.88
C SER A 221 5.38 6.44 -7.95
N ILE A 222 6.62 6.88 -8.12
CA ILE A 222 7.12 8.13 -7.53
C ILE A 222 6.64 9.29 -8.42
N VAL A 223 5.96 10.25 -7.80
CA VAL A 223 5.34 11.41 -8.45
C VAL A 223 6.19 12.65 -8.17
N GLY A 224 6.51 13.40 -9.22
CA GLY A 224 7.35 14.60 -9.13
C GLY A 224 8.85 14.35 -9.41
N ASN A 225 9.61 15.44 -9.42
CA ASN A 225 11.08 15.49 -9.56
C ASN A 225 11.73 15.76 -8.20
#